data_AF-A0A538JR69-F1
#
_entry.id   AF-A0A538JR69-F1
#
_cell.length_a   1.000
_cell.length_b   1.000
_cell.length_c   1.000
_cell.angle_alpha   90.00
_cell.angle_beta   90.00
_cell.angle_gamma   90.00
#
_symmetry.space_group_name_H-M   'P 1'
#
loop_
_entity.id
_entity.type
_entity.pdbx_description
1 polymer ?
#
loop_
_entity_poly.entity_id
_entity_poly.type
_entity_poly.pdbx_seq_one_letter_code
_entity_poly.pdbx_strand_id
1 'polypeptide(L)'
;MAEKLTVPVARTWFVDERTPVRRMQVTRHPDRGLVVLSLWQTDQCTGTFRLAVRDAPGLVHALVDGLAAALPDREPAPPRPSWLDRARARLRRGGADVIDLFDHAR
;
A
#
# COMPACT_ATOMS: atom_id res chain seq x y z
N MET A 1 28.88 -27.33 16.90
CA MET A 1 27.42 -27.52 16.95
C MET A 1 26.80 -26.14 16.70
N ALA A 2 26.40 -25.85 15.46
CA ALA A 2 25.80 -24.55 15.14
C ALA A 2 24.40 -24.48 15.78
N GLU A 3 24.24 -23.60 16.76
CA GLU A 3 22.95 -23.30 17.34
C GLU A 3 22.05 -22.69 16.25
N LYS A 4 20.96 -23.40 15.94
CA LYS A 4 20.04 -23.00 14.89
C LYS A 4 19.23 -21.81 15.42
N LEU A 5 19.61 -20.60 15.00
CA LEU A 5 18.86 -19.38 15.28
C LEU A 5 17.43 -19.55 14.77
N THR A 6 16.50 -19.79 15.68
CA THR A 6 15.09 -19.97 15.34
C THR A 6 14.50 -18.59 15.07
N VAL A 7 14.17 -18.32 13.81
CA VAL A 7 13.55 -17.05 13.43
C VAL A 7 12.10 -17.03 13.95
N PRO A 8 11.66 -15.99 14.67
CA PRO A 8 10.29 -15.91 15.16
C PRO A 8 9.29 -15.98 14.00
N VAL A 9 8.28 -16.83 14.17
CA VAL A 9 7.19 -17.02 13.21
C VAL A 9 6.29 -15.78 13.22
N ALA A 10 6.47 -14.93 12.21
CA ALA A 10 5.61 -13.77 12.01
C ALA A 10 4.20 -14.21 11.60
N ARG A 11 3.19 -13.59 12.22
CA ARG A 11 1.77 -13.88 11.98
C ARG A 11 1.00 -12.58 11.74
N THR A 12 0.09 -12.61 10.78
CA THR A 12 -0.79 -11.49 10.45
C THR A 12 -2.23 -11.99 10.34
N TRP A 13 -3.17 -11.25 10.92
CA TRP A 13 -4.59 -11.58 10.87
C TRP A 13 -5.35 -10.63 9.95
N PHE A 14 -6.34 -11.16 9.25
CA PHE A 14 -7.29 -10.45 8.40
C PHE A 14 -8.71 -10.83 8.82
N VAL A 15 -9.62 -9.86 8.84
CA VAL A 15 -11.02 -10.06 9.20
C VAL A 15 -11.83 -10.33 7.93
N ASP A 16 -12.82 -11.23 8.01
CA ASP A 16 -13.78 -11.44 6.92
C ASP A 16 -14.88 -10.37 7.02
N GLU A 17 -15.06 -9.55 5.99
CA GLU A 17 -16.08 -8.49 5.98
C GLU A 17 -17.52 -9.03 6.07
N ARG A 18 -17.74 -10.29 5.68
CA ARG A 18 -19.07 -10.91 5.74
C ARG A 18 -19.49 -11.21 7.18
N THR A 19 -18.53 -11.45 8.07
CA THR A 19 -18.83 -11.79 9.46
C THR A 19 -17.61 -11.64 10.38
N PRO A 20 -17.78 -11.02 11.56
CA PRO A 20 -16.67 -10.81 12.49
C PRO A 20 -16.14 -12.11 13.12
N VAL A 21 -16.90 -13.21 13.08
CA VAL A 21 -16.46 -14.50 13.65
C VAL A 21 -15.47 -15.23 12.75
N ARG A 22 -15.39 -14.86 11.46
CA ARG A 22 -14.49 -15.50 10.50
C ARG A 22 -13.29 -14.61 10.23
N ARG A 23 -12.11 -15.22 10.26
CA ARG A 23 -10.84 -14.51 10.09
C ARG A 23 -9.82 -15.42 9.39
N MET A 24 -8.86 -14.80 8.73
CA MET A 24 -7.73 -15.48 8.10
C MET A 24 -6.44 -15.12 8.81
N GLN A 25 -5.59 -16.11 9.07
CA GLN A 25 -4.23 -15.91 9.55
C GLN A 25 -3.24 -16.28 8.46
N VAL A 26 -2.23 -15.43 8.27
CA VAL A 26 -1.05 -15.72 7.47
C VAL A 26 0.14 -15.91 8.40
N THR A 27 0.79 -17.05 8.31
CA THR A 27 1.91 -17.45 9.18
C THR A 27 3.12 -17.83 8.33
N ARG A 28 4.30 -17.25 8.60
CA ARG A 28 5.55 -17.58 7.88
C ARG A 28 6.41 -18.56 8.67
N HIS A 29 6.80 -19.65 8.02
CA HIS A 29 7.74 -20.64 8.56
C HIS A 29 9.02 -20.65 7.72
N PRO A 30 9.99 -19.74 7.99
CA PRO A 30 11.21 -19.62 7.18
C PRO A 30 12.03 -20.93 7.18
N ASP A 31 12.12 -21.62 8.32
CA ASP A 31 12.81 -22.91 8.44
C ASP A 31 12.24 -24.04 7.58
N ARG A 32 10.97 -23.89 7.15
CA ARG A 32 10.27 -24.88 6.34
C ARG A 32 10.07 -24.40 4.89
N GLY A 33 10.43 -23.15 4.59
CA GLY A 33 10.16 -22.55 3.29
C GLY A 33 8.66 -22.47 2.97
N LEU A 34 7.81 -22.25 3.98
CA LEU A 34 6.35 -22.21 3.84
C LEU A 34 5.73 -20.90 4.31
N VAL A 35 4.66 -20.50 3.62
CA VAL A 35 3.66 -19.54 4.09
C VAL A 35 2.36 -20.31 4.28
N VAL A 36 1.79 -20.26 5.47
CA VAL A 36 0.54 -20.96 5.81
C VAL A 36 -0.57 -19.94 5.89
N LEU A 37 -1.61 -20.15 5.08
CA LEU A 37 -2.86 -19.40 5.15
C LEU A 37 -3.88 -20.29 5.84
N SER A 38 -4.47 -19.83 6.93
CA SER A 38 -5.47 -20.60 7.68
C SER A 38 -6.73 -19.79 7.91
N LEU A 39 -7.87 -20.45 7.74
CA LEU A 39 -9.19 -19.90 8.00
C LEU A 39 -9.64 -20.34 9.38
N TRP A 40 -10.16 -19.39 10.14
CA TRP A 40 -10.62 -19.60 11.50
C TRP A 40 -12.06 -19.11 11.64
N GLN A 41 -12.83 -19.84 12.43
CA GLN A 41 -14.13 -19.44 12.94
C GLN A 41 -14.03 -19.40 14.46
N THR A 42 -14.14 -18.20 15.03
CA THR A 42 -13.85 -17.96 16.46
C THR A 42 -12.43 -18.43 16.80
N ASP A 43 -12.29 -19.53 17.54
CA ASP A 43 -11.06 -20.14 18.02
C ASP A 43 -10.73 -21.47 17.31
N GLN A 44 -11.57 -21.91 16.37
CA GLN A 44 -11.36 -23.13 15.62
C GLN A 44 -10.80 -22.85 14.23
N CYS A 45 -9.72 -23.54 13.85
CA CYS A 45 -9.21 -23.55 12.49
C CYS A 45 -10.09 -24.46 11.62
N THR A 46 -10.74 -23.89 10.61
CA THR A 46 -11.67 -24.58 9.71
C THR A 46 -11.05 -24.94 8.36
N GLY A 47 -9.88 -24.38 8.03
CA GLY A 47 -9.17 -24.71 6.80
C GLY A 47 -7.73 -24.23 6.82
N THR A 48 -6.85 -24.91 6.10
CA THR A 48 -5.43 -24.54 5.99
C THR A 48 -4.91 -24.82 4.59
N PHE A 49 -4.13 -23.87 4.07
CA PHE A 49 -3.40 -23.98 2.82
C PHE A 49 -1.92 -23.70 3.06
N ARG A 50 -1.05 -24.60 2.58
CA ARG A 50 0.41 -24.50 2.71
C ARG A 50 0.98 -24.08 1.36
N LEU A 51 1.41 -22.83 1.26
CA LEU A 51 2.06 -22.28 0.07
C LEU A 51 3.58 -22.36 0.22
N ALA A 52 4.28 -22.85 -0.80
CA ALA A 52 5.74 -22.76 -0.80
C ALA A 52 6.18 -21.30 -0.95
N VAL A 53 7.23 -20.89 -0.24
CA VAL A 53 7.72 -19.51 -0.28
C VAL A 53 8.10 -19.06 -1.69
N ARG A 54 8.59 -19.97 -2.54
CA ARG A 54 8.89 -19.69 -3.95
C ARG A 54 7.66 -19.30 -4.79
N ASP A 55 6.47 -19.74 -4.40
CA ASP A 55 5.21 -19.47 -5.09
C ASP A 55 4.49 -18.24 -4.51
N ALA A 56 4.94 -17.73 -3.36
CA ALA A 56 4.38 -16.54 -2.73
C ALA A 56 4.36 -15.29 -3.64
N PRO A 57 5.39 -15.01 -4.48
CA PRO A 57 5.32 -13.91 -5.44
C PRO A 57 4.12 -14.02 -6.40
N GLY A 58 3.78 -15.23 -6.85
CA GLY A 58 2.62 -15.45 -7.73
C GLY A 58 1.29 -15.10 -7.05
N LEU A 59 1.13 -15.47 -5.78
CA LEU A 59 -0.04 -15.04 -4.99
C LEU A 59 -0.09 -13.51 -4.85
N VAL A 60 1.04 -12.86 -4.57
CA VAL A 60 1.10 -11.39 -4.45
C VAL A 60 0.71 -10.72 -5.77
N HIS A 61 1.22 -11.20 -6.91
CA HIS A 61 0.83 -10.70 -8.22
C HIS A 61 -0.67 -10.83 -8.47
N ALA A 62 -1.25 -12.01 -8.21
CA ALA A 62 -2.69 -12.21 -8.36
C ALA A 62 -3.53 -11.23 -7.50
N LEU A 63 -3.08 -10.92 -6.28
CA LEU A 63 -3.73 -9.93 -5.43
C LEU A 63 -3.59 -8.51 -6.00
N VAL A 64 -2.39 -8.11 -6.42
CA VAL A 64 -2.13 -6.78 -6.99
C VAL A 64 -2.92 -6.58 -8.28
N ASP A 65 -2.94 -7.57 -9.17
CA ASP A 65 -3.66 -7.51 -10.45
C ASP A 65 -5.17 -7.40 -10.23
N GLY A 66 -5.72 -8.19 -9.29
CA GLY A 66 -7.14 -8.09 -8.91
C GLY A 66 -7.51 -6.73 -8.31
N LEU A 67 -6.63 -6.15 -7.48
CA LEU A 67 -6.82 -4.81 -6.93
C LEU A 67 -6.74 -3.73 -8.02
N ALA A 68 -5.78 -3.84 -8.93
CA ALA A 68 -5.64 -2.91 -10.05
C ALA A 68 -6.88 -2.91 -10.96
N ALA A 69 -7.47 -4.09 -11.21
CA ALA A 69 -8.70 -4.22 -11.98
C ALA A 69 -9.95 -3.69 -11.24
N ALA A 70 -9.94 -3.70 -9.90
CA ALA A 70 -11.07 -3.23 -9.08
C ALA A 70 -11.05 -1.70 -8.85
N LEU A 71 -9.90 -1.05 -9.02
CA LEU A 71 -9.80 0.40 -8.92
C LEU A 71 -10.49 1.04 -10.13
N PRO A 72 -11.33 2.07 -9.95
CA PRO A 72 -11.80 2.86 -11.08
C PRO A 72 -10.58 3.47 -11.79
N ASP A 73 -10.70 3.71 -13.10
CA ASP A 73 -9.66 4.38 -13.88
C ASP A 73 -9.12 5.57 -13.09
N ARG A 74 -7.86 5.43 -12.67
CA ARG A 74 -7.19 6.46 -11.90
C ARG A 74 -7.12 7.68 -12.80
N GLU A 75 -7.92 8.70 -12.51
CA GLU A 75 -7.77 9.98 -13.20
C GLU A 75 -6.29 10.40 -13.06
N PRO A 76 -5.60 10.69 -14.18
CA PRO A 76 -4.19 10.99 -14.14
C PRO A 76 -3.98 12.15 -13.18
N ALA A 77 -3.05 11.95 -12.24
CA ALA A 77 -2.72 13.01 -11.29
C ALA A 77 -2.37 14.28 -12.09
N PRO A 78 -2.86 15.46 -11.68
CA PRO A 78 -2.54 16.68 -12.40
C PRO A 78 -1.01 16.83 -12.50
N PRO A 79 -0.50 17.35 -13.63
CA PRO A 79 0.93 17.51 -13.82
C PRO A 79 1.49 18.30 -12.65
N ARG A 80 2.61 17.82 -12.08
CA ARG A 80 3.28 18.54 -11.01
C ARG A 80 3.67 19.93 -11.55
N PRO A 81 3.37 21.02 -10.83
CA PRO A 81 3.64 22.37 -11.33
C PRO A 81 5.13 22.51 -11.57
N SER A 82 5.46 23.00 -12.76
CA SER A 82 6.84 23.27 -13.12
C SER A 82 7.40 24.38 -12.24
N TRP A 83 8.71 24.54 -12.24
CA TRP A 83 9.33 25.68 -11.59
C TRP A 83 8.87 27.02 -12.21
N LEU A 84 8.49 27.04 -13.50
CA LEU A 84 7.92 28.21 -14.18
C LEU A 84 6.53 28.57 -13.63
N ASP A 85 5.68 27.58 -13.38
CA ASP A 85 4.35 27.81 -12.80
C ASP A 85 4.48 28.40 -11.38
N ARG A 86 5.47 27.93 -10.63
CA ARG A 86 5.81 28.48 -9.31
C ARG A 86 6.38 29.89 -9.40
N ALA A 87 7.26 30.16 -10.36
CA ALA A 87 7.83 31.49 -10.58
C ALA A 87 6.74 32.51 -10.99
N ARG A 88 5.87 32.15 -11.93
CA ARG A 88 4.71 32.96 -12.35
C ARG A 88 3.75 33.23 -11.21
N ALA A 89 3.46 32.23 -10.37
CA ALA A 89 2.62 32.40 -9.19
C ALA A 89 3.25 33.32 -8.12
N ARG A 90 4.58 33.41 -8.06
CA ARG A 90 5.30 34.37 -7.20
C ARG A 90 5.26 35.78 -7.80
N LEU A 91 5.51 35.91 -9.10
CA LEU A 91 5.43 37.19 -9.80
C LEU A 91 4.03 37.79 -9.75
N ARG A 92 2.97 36.98 -9.89
CA ARG A 92 1.58 37.43 -9.70
C ARG A 92 1.29 37.92 -8.28
N ARG A 93 1.96 37.37 -7.27
CA ARG A 93 1.82 37.79 -5.87
C ARG A 93 2.68 39.00 -5.51
N GLY A 94 3.84 39.19 -6.16
CA GLY A 94 4.72 40.34 -5.96
C GLY A 94 4.47 41.51 -6.92
N GLY A 95 3.74 41.29 -8.00
CA GLY A 95 3.47 42.29 -9.05
C GLY A 95 2.29 43.23 -8.77
N ALA A 96 1.58 43.06 -7.65
CA ALA A 96 0.56 44.02 -7.22
C ALA A 96 1.17 45.34 -6.74
N ASP A 97 2.44 45.35 -6.31
CA ASP A 97 3.13 46.57 -5.84
C ASP A 97 3.76 47.41 -6.97
N VAL A 98 3.98 46.87 -8.17
CA VAL A 98 4.71 47.58 -9.24
C VAL A 98 3.78 48.48 -10.08
N ILE A 99 2.49 48.16 -10.17
CA ILE A 99 1.54 48.98 -10.95
C ILE A 99 1.12 50.24 -10.18
N ASP A 100 1.07 50.20 -8.84
CA ASP A 100 0.70 51.37 -8.01
C ASP A 100 1.78 52.48 -7.99
N LEU A 101 3.06 52.11 -8.18
CA LEU A 101 4.16 53.08 -8.18
C LEU A 101 4.18 53.95 -9.45
N PHE A 102 3.68 53.43 -10.58
CA PHE A 102 3.66 54.16 -11.84
C PHE A 102 2.46 55.12 -11.97
N ASP A 103 1.40 54.95 -11.16
CA ASP A 103 0.20 55.80 -11.23
C ASP A 103 0.30 57.06 -10.33
N HIS A 104 1.18 57.05 -9.32
CA HIS A 104 1.42 58.20 -8.42
C HIS A 104 2.37 59.28 -8.98
N ALA A 105 2.83 59.12 -10.23
CA ALA A 105 3.80 60.03 -10.88
C ALA A 105 3.17 60.92 -11.97
N ARG A 106 1.86 61.17 -11.92
CA ARG A 106 1.17 62.09 -12.85
C ARG A 106 0.40 63.19 -12.14
#